data_AF-A0A508YGP4-F1
#
_entry.id   AF-A0A508YGP4-F1
#
_cell.length_a   1.000
_cell.length_b   1.000
_cell.length_c   1.000
_cell.angle_alpha   90.00
_cell.angle_beta   90.00
_cell.angle_gamma   90.00
#
_symmetry.space_group_name_H-M   'P 1'
#
loop_
_entity.id
_entity.type
_entity.pdbx_description
1 polymer ?
#
loop_
_entity_poly.entity_id
_entity_poly.type
_entity_poly.pdbx_seq_one_letter_code
_entity_poly.pdbx_strand_id
1 'polypeptide(L)'
;MLLTTWQIIKLIIWGIIIINEIAALYTVFREKRDIAATWAWLLVLTLIPVLGFILYAFLGRKLPQDKMERIQSQTELELSAALEEQKKQFLDMPRPKKQTMRMYRRTIMLFQSIDNAFLTRHNQVDIYTDGQRLFQKMFDDLSNAQKSIHIEFYTIYNDRIGNQLRTLLEQKAAEGVEVRVLYDSWGSMGVKRSFYDALRQNGGLAEPFLMTHSNLFDFRLNYRDHRKIVTIDGKIGYVGGFNVGDQYLGRLPKFGYWRDTHLRVIGGGVYSLQQRFIRDWNASQRHVQDKIIHYRPYFPPITVKQGNTALQIVSNGPESPLEKIKLGYLRLINAAQDHIWIQTPYLIPDDSVLDALRIAIHSGVDVRIMIPCKPDHPFVYRATQYYARQLANEGATIYFYQNGFLHAKTMVVDGKMASVGSANLDFRSFKLNFEINAFMYDHHITDQLEQIFVNDIRNCKVMTPEMFAAQPVWLRFKQTFSRLFSPIL
;
A
#
# COMPACT_ATOMS: atom_id res chain seq x y z
N MET A 1 15.13 45.83 -41.32
CA MET A 1 13.92 45.09 -40.94
C MET A 1 14.24 43.73 -40.32
N LEU A 2 14.95 42.82 -41.01
CA LEU A 2 15.31 41.49 -40.47
C LEU A 2 16.15 41.50 -39.16
N LEU A 3 17.15 42.38 -39.03
CA LEU A 3 17.96 42.53 -37.81
C LEU A 3 17.15 42.98 -36.58
N THR A 4 16.18 43.86 -36.81
CA THR A 4 15.26 44.38 -35.78
C THR A 4 14.35 43.26 -35.29
N THR A 5 13.88 42.39 -36.19
CA THR A 5 13.09 41.19 -35.85
C THR A 5 13.89 40.20 -35.00
N TRP A 6 15.17 39.98 -35.29
CA TRP A 6 16.03 39.08 -34.50
C TRP A 6 16.33 39.60 -33.10
N GLN A 7 16.50 40.91 -32.90
CA GLN A 7 16.67 41.49 -31.56
C GLN A 7 15.43 41.33 -30.71
N ILE A 8 14.24 41.54 -31.29
CA ILE A 8 12.96 41.32 -30.61
C ILE A 8 12.80 39.85 -30.20
N ILE A 9 13.10 38.90 -31.10
CA ILE A 9 13.06 37.47 -30.80
C ILE A 9 14.02 37.11 -29.66
N LYS A 10 15.26 37.62 -29.69
CA LYS A 10 16.25 37.40 -28.61
C LYS A 10 15.75 37.94 -27.28
N LEU A 11 15.19 39.15 -27.25
CA LEU A 11 14.63 39.75 -26.04
C LEU A 11 13.48 38.91 -25.47
N ILE A 12 12.60 38.39 -26.34
CA ILE A 12 11.52 37.48 -25.93
C ILE A 12 12.08 36.19 -25.32
N ILE A 13 13.07 35.56 -25.96
CA ILE A 13 13.70 34.33 -25.47
C ILE A 13 14.36 34.58 -24.10
N TRP A 14 15.14 35.65 -23.96
CA TRP A 14 15.76 36.01 -22.68
C TRP A 14 14.72 36.32 -21.60
N GLY A 15 13.64 37.01 -21.95
CA GLY A 15 12.51 37.25 -21.05
C GLY A 15 11.88 35.95 -20.56
N ILE A 16 11.63 35.00 -21.47
CA ILE A 16 11.10 33.68 -21.11
C ILE A 16 12.06 32.93 -20.17
N ILE A 17 13.37 32.93 -20.44
CA ILE A 17 14.36 32.26 -19.59
C ILE A 17 14.42 32.91 -18.20
N ILE A 18 14.47 34.24 -18.11
CA ILE A 18 14.51 34.95 -16.82
C ILE A 18 13.25 34.66 -15.99
N ILE A 19 12.08 34.74 -16.62
CA ILE A 19 10.80 34.42 -15.97
C ILE A 19 10.79 32.95 -15.52
N ASN A 20 11.29 32.03 -16.35
CA ASN A 20 11.42 30.61 -16.03
C ASN A 20 12.31 30.38 -14.80
N GLU A 21 13.48 31.01 -14.71
CA GLU A 21 14.40 30.85 -13.56
C GLU A 21 13.81 31.41 -12.27
N ILE A 22 13.19 32.60 -12.32
CA ILE A 22 12.51 33.17 -11.15
C ILE A 22 11.37 32.25 -10.69
N ALA A 23 10.57 31.75 -11.64
CA ALA A 23 9.51 30.81 -11.34
C ALA A 23 10.06 29.48 -10.80
N ALA A 24 11.21 28.99 -11.28
CA ALA A 24 11.81 27.73 -10.88
C ALA A 24 12.29 27.82 -9.43
N LEU A 25 13.02 28.88 -9.09
CA LEU A 25 13.45 29.18 -7.73
C LEU A 25 12.24 29.31 -6.79
N TYR A 26 11.24 30.12 -7.17
CA TYR A 26 10.03 30.25 -6.35
C TYR A 26 9.33 28.90 -6.14
N THR A 27 9.16 28.12 -7.20
CA THR A 27 8.45 26.83 -7.16
C THR A 27 9.17 25.80 -6.28
N VAL A 28 10.50 25.73 -6.36
CA VAL A 28 11.30 24.76 -5.61
C VAL A 28 11.42 25.15 -4.13
N PHE A 29 11.60 26.44 -3.82
CA PHE A 29 11.82 26.92 -2.45
C PHE A 29 10.52 27.26 -1.69
N ARG A 30 9.39 27.42 -2.38
CA ARG A 30 8.08 27.64 -1.71
C ARG A 30 7.66 26.44 -0.85
N GLU A 31 8.05 25.22 -1.23
CA GLU A 31 7.67 24.00 -0.53
C GLU A 31 8.89 23.31 0.08
N LYS A 32 8.84 22.99 1.38
CA LYS A 32 9.86 22.13 2.02
C LYS A 32 9.89 20.76 1.35
N ARG A 33 11.04 20.34 0.85
CA ARG A 33 11.31 19.04 0.21
C ARG A 33 12.61 18.48 0.74
N ASP A 34 12.83 17.20 0.45
CA ASP A 34 14.17 16.64 0.60
C ASP A 34 15.15 17.38 -0.33
N ILE A 35 16.40 17.48 0.09
CA ILE A 35 17.43 18.26 -0.61
C ILE A 35 17.68 17.67 -2.01
N ALA A 36 17.66 16.34 -2.15
CA ALA A 36 17.86 15.69 -3.44
C ALA A 36 16.73 16.02 -4.44
N ALA A 37 15.47 15.94 -4.01
CA ALA A 37 14.31 16.32 -4.83
C ALA A 37 14.31 17.82 -5.16
N THR A 38 14.81 18.66 -4.25
CA THR A 38 14.96 20.11 -4.46
C THR A 38 15.91 20.37 -5.62
N TRP A 39 17.11 19.76 -5.59
CA TRP A 39 18.09 19.84 -6.67
C TRP A 39 17.58 19.22 -7.98
N ALA A 40 16.93 18.05 -7.92
CA ALA A 40 16.39 17.38 -9.10
C ALA A 40 15.36 18.27 -9.81
N TRP A 41 14.44 18.87 -9.08
CA TRP A 41 13.44 19.78 -9.68
C TRP A 41 14.05 21.09 -10.14
N LEU A 42 15.03 21.64 -9.42
CA LEU A 42 15.74 22.83 -9.87
C LEU A 42 16.43 22.57 -11.23
N LEU A 43 17.15 21.45 -11.36
CA LEU A 43 17.79 21.06 -12.62
C LEU A 43 16.77 20.85 -13.76
N VAL A 44 15.66 20.16 -13.51
CA VAL A 44 14.63 19.93 -14.53
C VAL A 44 13.98 21.23 -14.99
N LEU A 45 13.67 22.13 -14.06
CA LEU A 45 13.00 23.40 -14.35
C LEU A 45 13.94 24.39 -15.06
N THR A 46 15.23 24.40 -14.72
CA THR A 46 16.24 25.27 -15.34
C THR A 46 16.71 24.73 -16.70
N LEU A 47 16.98 23.43 -16.83
CA LEU A 47 17.55 22.85 -18.06
C LEU A 47 16.51 22.64 -19.18
N ILE A 48 15.23 22.57 -18.83
CA ILE A 48 14.15 22.37 -19.81
C ILE A 48 13.05 23.44 -19.57
N PRO A 49 13.28 24.70 -19.98
CA PRO A 49 12.32 25.78 -19.74
C PRO A 49 10.93 25.45 -20.28
N VAL A 50 9.89 25.90 -19.57
CA VAL A 50 8.46 25.64 -19.86
C VAL A 50 8.04 24.15 -19.73
N LEU A 51 8.70 23.24 -20.44
CA LEU A 51 8.41 21.79 -20.38
C LEU A 51 8.70 21.21 -18.99
N GLY A 52 9.74 21.70 -18.30
CA GLY A 52 10.04 21.31 -16.93
C GLY A 52 8.88 21.60 -15.97
N PHE A 53 8.15 22.71 -16.17
CA PHE A 53 6.96 23.04 -15.39
C PHE A 53 5.80 22.11 -15.65
N ILE A 54 5.64 21.64 -16.90
CA ILE A 54 4.67 20.60 -17.25
C ILE A 54 5.02 19.30 -16.52
N LEU A 55 6.29 18.87 -16.58
CA LEU A 55 6.76 17.68 -15.86
C LEU A 55 6.58 17.81 -14.34
N TYR A 56 6.89 18.98 -13.77
CA TYR A 56 6.68 19.28 -12.36
C TYR A 56 5.19 19.24 -11.98
N ALA A 57 4.31 19.74 -12.84
CA ALA A 57 2.87 19.68 -12.59
C ALA A 57 2.40 18.23 -12.45
N PHE A 58 2.90 17.30 -13.29
CA PHE A 58 2.52 15.88 -13.28
C PHE A 58 3.16 15.04 -12.17
N LEU A 59 4.45 15.26 -11.89
CA LEU A 59 5.27 14.38 -11.03
C LEU A 59 5.74 15.06 -9.74
N GLY A 60 5.80 16.39 -9.72
CA GLY A 60 6.46 17.16 -8.67
C GLY A 60 5.53 17.73 -7.61
N ARG A 61 4.24 17.93 -7.89
CA ARG A 61 3.32 18.57 -6.94
C ARG A 61 2.96 17.66 -5.76
N LYS A 62 2.92 18.23 -4.55
CA LYS A 62 2.38 17.58 -3.35
C LYS A 62 0.85 17.58 -3.33
N LEU A 63 0.27 16.74 -2.46
CA LEU A 63 -1.16 16.80 -2.16
C LEU A 63 -1.53 18.19 -1.59
N PRO A 64 -2.57 18.84 -2.12
CA PRO A 64 -3.10 20.09 -1.59
C PRO A 64 -3.46 20.00 -0.09
N GLN A 65 -3.22 21.09 0.66
CA GLN A 65 -3.47 21.14 2.11
C GLN A 65 -4.94 20.88 2.46
N ASP A 66 -5.90 21.38 1.69
CA ASP A 66 -7.33 21.17 1.90
C ASP A 66 -7.72 19.68 1.83
N LYS A 67 -7.12 18.92 0.91
CA LYS A 67 -7.29 17.46 0.85
C LYS A 67 -6.65 16.77 2.04
N MET A 68 -5.47 17.24 2.45
CA MET A 68 -4.78 16.72 3.63
C MET A 68 -5.62 16.90 4.89
N GLU A 69 -6.16 18.10 5.08
CA GLU A 69 -7.03 18.48 6.18
C GLU A 69 -8.31 17.64 6.16
N ARG A 70 -8.93 17.37 5.01
CA ARG A 70 -10.11 16.48 4.92
C ARG A 70 -9.82 15.07 5.40
N ILE A 71 -8.65 14.53 5.07
CA ILE A 71 -8.22 13.21 5.56
C ILE A 71 -7.97 13.28 7.07
N GLN A 72 -7.41 14.36 7.59
CA GLN A 72 -7.08 14.52 9.02
C GLN A 72 -8.28 14.88 9.92
N SER A 73 -9.28 15.62 9.41
CA SER A 73 -10.22 16.40 10.24
C SER A 73 -11.53 15.72 10.65
N GLN A 74 -11.84 14.48 10.22
CA GLN A 74 -13.23 14.02 10.26
C GLN A 74 -13.51 12.65 10.89
N THR A 75 -12.60 12.09 11.70
CA THR A 75 -12.91 10.82 12.39
C THR A 75 -12.03 10.63 13.63
N GLU A 76 -12.09 11.56 14.59
CA GLU A 76 -11.86 11.24 16.00
C GLU A 76 -13.07 10.44 16.53
N LEU A 77 -13.32 9.29 15.90
CA LEU A 77 -14.34 8.35 16.33
C LEU A 77 -14.02 7.90 17.77
N GLU A 78 -15.07 7.63 18.54
CA GLU A 78 -15.12 7.13 19.93
C GLU A 78 -14.01 6.18 20.41
N LEU A 79 -13.24 5.57 19.50
CA LEU A 79 -12.05 4.80 19.81
C LEU A 79 -10.94 5.61 20.50
N SER A 80 -10.89 6.95 20.42
CA SER A 80 -9.84 7.74 21.09
C SER A 80 -9.81 7.48 22.61
N ALA A 81 -10.96 7.47 23.27
CA ALA A 81 -11.06 7.16 24.69
C ALA A 81 -10.65 5.71 25.02
N ALA A 82 -11.12 4.75 24.21
CA ALA A 82 -10.76 3.33 24.38
C ALA A 82 -9.27 3.05 24.10
N LEU A 83 -8.69 3.76 23.12
CA LEU A 83 -7.27 3.75 22.79
C LEU A 83 -6.43 4.32 23.92
N GLU A 84 -6.82 5.47 24.48
CA GLU A 84 -6.11 6.08 25.60
C GLU A 84 -6.18 5.18 26.85
N GLU A 85 -7.32 4.55 27.11
CA GLU A 85 -7.46 3.56 28.17
C GLU A 85 -6.57 2.34 27.93
N GLN A 86 -6.55 1.80 26.71
CA GLN A 86 -5.66 0.69 26.36
C GLN A 86 -4.17 1.09 26.51
N LYS A 87 -3.78 2.31 26.10
CA LYS A 87 -2.42 2.83 26.27
C LYS A 87 -2.03 2.87 27.74
N LYS A 88 -2.91 3.40 28.61
CA LYS A 88 -2.69 3.44 30.08
C LYS A 88 -2.51 2.05 30.65
N GLN A 89 -3.42 1.12 30.34
CA GLN A 89 -3.33 -0.28 30.77
C GLN A 89 -2.01 -0.92 30.33
N PHE A 90 -1.56 -0.66 29.10
CA PHE A 90 -0.27 -1.16 28.62
C PHE A 90 0.91 -0.54 29.35
N LEU A 91 0.86 0.74 29.73
CA LEU A 91 1.94 1.41 30.48
C LEU A 91 2.05 0.87 31.91
N ASP A 92 0.91 0.68 32.57
CA ASP A 92 0.83 0.23 33.97
C ASP A 92 1.17 -1.26 34.15
N MET A 93 1.04 -2.07 33.09
CA MET A 93 1.44 -3.48 33.13
C MET A 93 2.94 -3.64 33.42
N PRO A 94 3.34 -4.56 34.32
CA PRO A 94 4.74 -4.90 34.55
C PRO A 94 5.45 -5.28 33.25
N ARG A 95 6.73 -4.93 33.15
CA ARG A 95 7.54 -5.29 31.98
C ARG A 95 7.61 -6.82 31.87
N PRO A 96 7.26 -7.42 30.70
CA PRO A 96 7.30 -8.86 30.55
C PRO A 96 8.71 -9.44 30.78
N LYS A 97 8.80 -10.57 31.47
CA LYS A 97 10.08 -11.29 31.66
C LYS A 97 10.54 -11.98 30.36
N LYS A 98 9.62 -12.61 29.63
CA LYS A 98 9.90 -13.30 28.36
C LYS A 98 10.25 -12.30 27.26
N GLN A 99 11.34 -12.56 26.54
CA GLN A 99 11.84 -11.69 25.48
C GLN A 99 10.81 -11.45 24.37
N THR A 100 10.16 -12.51 23.88
CA THR A 100 9.10 -12.43 22.86
C THR A 100 7.99 -11.47 23.27
N MET A 101 7.55 -11.52 24.53
CA MET A 101 6.51 -10.61 25.04
C MET A 101 7.00 -9.17 25.15
N ARG A 102 8.29 -8.94 25.47
CA ARG A 102 8.88 -7.59 25.42
C ARG A 102 8.92 -7.06 24.00
N MET A 103 9.24 -7.92 23.03
CA MET A 103 9.26 -7.57 21.62
C MET A 103 7.87 -7.15 21.14
N TYR A 104 6.85 -7.98 21.39
CA TYR A 104 5.46 -7.67 21.09
C TYR A 104 5.03 -6.35 21.72
N ARG A 105 5.25 -6.17 23.03
CA ARG A 105 4.88 -4.94 23.74
C ARG A 105 5.46 -3.70 23.09
N ARG A 106 6.76 -3.70 22.77
CA ARG A 106 7.43 -2.54 22.15
C ARG A 106 6.88 -2.23 20.75
N THR A 107 6.56 -3.25 19.97
CA THR A 107 5.97 -3.09 18.64
C THR A 107 4.52 -2.60 18.73
N ILE A 108 3.74 -3.11 19.69
CA ILE A 108 2.38 -2.64 19.97
C ILE A 108 2.36 -1.16 20.34
N MET A 109 3.24 -0.76 21.28
CA MET A 109 3.36 0.62 21.73
C MET A 109 3.81 1.56 20.60
N LEU A 110 4.70 1.12 19.71
CA LEU A 110 5.08 1.89 18.52
C LEU A 110 3.84 2.24 17.70
N PHE A 111 3.03 1.25 17.31
CA PHE A 111 1.86 1.49 16.47
C PHE A 111 0.74 2.28 17.17
N GLN A 112 0.57 2.09 18.48
CA GLN A 112 -0.31 2.95 19.29
C GLN A 112 0.17 4.41 19.30
N SER A 113 1.48 4.64 19.31
CA SER A 113 2.06 5.99 19.35
C SER A 113 2.03 6.70 17.99
N ILE A 114 2.27 5.99 16.89
CA ILE A 114 2.44 6.62 15.57
C ILE A 114 1.17 6.64 14.73
N ASP A 115 0.27 5.66 14.91
CA ASP A 115 -0.95 5.51 14.08
C ASP A 115 -2.24 5.43 14.90
N ASN A 116 -2.16 5.48 16.23
CA ASN A 116 -3.29 5.16 17.10
C ASN A 116 -3.91 3.79 16.76
N ALA A 117 -3.07 2.84 16.32
CA ALA A 117 -3.54 1.51 15.95
C ALA A 117 -3.90 0.71 17.21
N PHE A 118 -5.18 0.41 17.38
CA PHE A 118 -5.67 -0.34 18.53
C PHE A 118 -5.23 -1.81 18.46
N LEU A 119 -4.73 -2.36 19.57
CA LEU A 119 -4.48 -3.79 19.67
C LEU A 119 -5.80 -4.51 19.84
N THR A 120 -6.12 -5.34 18.86
CA THR A 120 -7.29 -6.22 18.94
C THR A 120 -6.82 -7.63 19.29
N ARG A 121 -7.53 -8.27 20.21
CA ARG A 121 -7.29 -9.65 20.62
C ARG A 121 -8.47 -10.50 20.16
N HIS A 122 -8.26 -11.80 20.09
CA HIS A 122 -9.29 -12.78 19.73
C HIS A 122 -9.86 -12.63 18.31
N ASN A 123 -8.99 -12.31 17.35
CA ASN A 123 -9.38 -12.33 15.94
C ASN A 123 -9.27 -13.76 15.39
N GLN A 124 -10.21 -14.12 14.54
CA GLN A 124 -10.07 -15.24 13.61
C GLN A 124 -9.52 -14.67 12.30
N VAL A 125 -8.42 -15.25 11.82
CA VAL A 125 -7.74 -14.81 10.59
C VAL A 125 -7.58 -16.02 9.67
N ASP A 126 -8.16 -15.92 8.48
CA ASP A 126 -7.99 -16.91 7.41
C ASP A 126 -7.06 -16.31 6.33
N ILE A 127 -6.07 -17.08 5.88
CA ILE A 127 -5.08 -16.65 4.88
C ILE A 127 -5.43 -17.24 3.51
N TYR A 128 -5.52 -16.38 2.49
CA TYR A 128 -5.74 -16.75 1.10
C TYR A 128 -4.51 -16.46 0.27
N THR A 129 -4.03 -17.46 -0.44
CA THR A 129 -2.88 -17.36 -1.35
C THR A 129 -3.27 -17.42 -2.84
N ASP A 130 -4.52 -17.78 -3.11
CA ASP A 130 -5.09 -18.03 -4.43
C ASP A 130 -6.32 -17.13 -4.66
N GLY A 131 -6.35 -16.46 -5.81
CA GLY A 131 -7.42 -15.52 -6.15
C GLY A 131 -8.78 -16.19 -6.31
N GLN A 132 -8.85 -17.40 -6.87
CA GLN A 132 -10.15 -18.07 -7.08
C GLN A 132 -10.80 -18.41 -5.74
N ARG A 133 -10.02 -18.98 -4.81
CA ARG A 133 -10.51 -19.28 -3.45
C ARG A 133 -10.87 -18.03 -2.67
N LEU A 134 -10.06 -16.97 -2.77
CA LEU A 134 -10.34 -15.69 -2.13
C LEU A 134 -11.67 -15.10 -2.61
N PHE A 135 -11.83 -14.93 -3.92
CA PHE A 135 -12.99 -14.25 -4.47
C PHE A 135 -14.26 -15.09 -4.37
N GLN A 136 -14.16 -16.42 -4.42
CA GLN A 136 -15.30 -17.28 -4.08
C GLN A 136 -15.79 -16.99 -2.66
N LYS A 137 -14.88 -17.03 -1.67
CA LYS A 137 -15.27 -16.79 -0.28
C LYS A 137 -15.76 -15.35 -0.03
N MET A 138 -15.12 -14.37 -0.67
CA MET A 138 -15.53 -12.97 -0.59
C MET A 138 -16.94 -12.77 -1.16
N PHE A 139 -17.25 -13.37 -2.31
CA PHE A 139 -18.58 -13.28 -2.90
C PHE A 139 -19.64 -13.98 -2.05
N ASP A 140 -19.31 -15.13 -1.44
CA ASP A 140 -20.20 -15.80 -0.49
C ASP A 140 -20.48 -14.93 0.75
N ASP A 141 -19.47 -14.23 1.28
CA ASP A 141 -19.67 -13.33 2.41
C ASP A 141 -20.48 -12.08 2.01
N LEU A 142 -20.24 -11.54 0.81
CA LEU A 142 -20.97 -10.38 0.29
C LEU A 142 -22.45 -10.70 0.00
N SER A 143 -22.74 -11.88 -0.56
CA SER A 143 -24.12 -12.31 -0.81
C SER A 143 -24.92 -12.45 0.48
N ASN A 144 -24.26 -12.88 1.56
CA ASN A 144 -24.86 -13.05 2.88
C ASN A 144 -24.96 -11.75 3.70
N ALA A 145 -24.44 -10.62 3.21
CA ALA A 145 -24.51 -9.34 3.92
C ALA A 145 -25.98 -8.91 4.19
N GLN A 146 -26.23 -8.33 5.37
CA GLN A 146 -27.58 -7.96 5.81
C GLN A 146 -27.76 -6.47 6.09
N LYS A 147 -26.68 -5.72 6.33
CA LYS A 147 -26.75 -4.31 6.77
C LYS A 147 -25.91 -3.39 5.91
N SER A 148 -24.63 -3.72 5.72
CA SER A 148 -23.71 -2.81 5.04
C SER A 148 -22.56 -3.55 4.35
N ILE A 149 -22.15 -3.04 3.20
CA ILE A 149 -20.97 -3.46 2.45
C ILE A 149 -20.17 -2.21 2.12
N HIS A 150 -18.94 -2.15 2.60
CA HIS A 150 -17.99 -1.08 2.29
C HIS A 150 -16.75 -1.67 1.63
N ILE A 151 -16.38 -1.11 0.48
CA ILE A 151 -15.31 -1.62 -0.37
C ILE A 151 -14.39 -0.47 -0.77
N GLU A 152 -13.09 -0.65 -0.59
CA GLU A 152 -12.02 0.24 -1.04
C GLU A 152 -10.97 -0.59 -1.76
N PHE A 153 -10.71 -0.31 -3.04
CA PHE A 153 -9.67 -0.97 -3.82
C PHE A 153 -8.93 0.01 -4.71
N TYR A 154 -7.61 -0.15 -4.80
CA TYR A 154 -6.82 0.45 -5.87
C TYR A 154 -7.36 0.11 -7.25
N THR A 155 -7.61 -1.17 -7.53
CA THR A 155 -8.06 -1.62 -8.84
C THR A 155 -9.35 -2.41 -8.75
N ILE A 156 -10.35 -1.91 -9.46
CA ILE A 156 -11.53 -2.65 -9.89
C ILE A 156 -11.58 -2.52 -11.41
N TYR A 157 -11.31 -3.59 -12.15
CA TYR A 157 -11.40 -3.55 -13.61
C TYR A 157 -12.82 -3.80 -14.11
N ASN A 158 -13.16 -3.22 -15.26
CA ASN A 158 -14.36 -3.58 -15.99
C ASN A 158 -14.13 -4.86 -16.82
N ASP A 159 -13.89 -5.97 -16.12
CA ASP A 159 -13.68 -7.30 -16.67
C ASP A 159 -14.64 -8.31 -16.04
N ARG A 160 -14.45 -9.62 -16.25
CA ARG A 160 -15.45 -10.60 -15.81
C ARG A 160 -15.65 -10.59 -14.29
N ILE A 161 -14.57 -10.62 -13.51
CA ILE A 161 -14.71 -10.60 -12.04
C ILE A 161 -15.19 -9.25 -11.52
N GLY A 162 -14.74 -8.12 -12.10
CA GLY A 162 -15.23 -6.81 -11.68
C GLY A 162 -16.71 -6.61 -11.97
N ASN A 163 -17.22 -7.13 -13.10
CA ASN A 163 -18.65 -7.14 -13.39
C ASN A 163 -19.43 -8.05 -12.44
N GLN A 164 -18.89 -9.22 -12.06
CA GLN A 164 -19.51 -10.09 -11.05
C GLN A 164 -19.62 -9.39 -9.69
N LEU A 165 -18.53 -8.75 -9.23
CA LEU A 165 -18.56 -7.96 -8.00
C LEU A 165 -19.60 -6.86 -8.10
N ARG A 166 -19.56 -6.04 -9.15
CA ARG A 166 -20.51 -4.95 -9.37
C ARG A 166 -21.96 -5.44 -9.33
N THR A 167 -22.29 -6.49 -10.08
CA THR A 167 -23.67 -7.02 -10.13
C THR A 167 -24.14 -7.54 -8.77
N LEU A 168 -23.26 -8.19 -8.01
CA LEU A 168 -23.59 -8.60 -6.64
C LEU A 168 -23.89 -7.39 -5.75
N LEU A 169 -23.08 -6.34 -5.84
CA LEU A 169 -23.30 -5.09 -5.10
C LEU A 169 -24.60 -4.40 -5.49
N GLU A 170 -24.93 -4.37 -6.79
CA GLU A 170 -26.20 -3.86 -7.30
C GLU A 170 -27.40 -4.62 -6.71
N GLN A 171 -27.32 -5.96 -6.64
CA GLN A 171 -28.35 -6.80 -6.03
C GLN A 171 -28.50 -6.51 -4.53
N LYS A 172 -27.39 -6.46 -3.79
CA LYS A 172 -27.42 -6.17 -2.35
C LYS A 172 -27.99 -4.78 -2.06
N ALA A 173 -27.65 -3.78 -2.88
CA ALA A 173 -28.24 -2.45 -2.77
C ALA A 173 -29.77 -2.49 -2.99
N ALA A 174 -30.24 -3.23 -4.01
CA ALA A 174 -31.67 -3.38 -4.27
C ALA A 174 -32.42 -4.11 -3.14
N GLU A 175 -31.75 -5.00 -2.41
CA GLU A 175 -32.26 -5.66 -1.20
C GLU A 175 -32.27 -4.74 0.04
N GLY A 176 -31.78 -3.50 -0.09
CA GLY A 176 -31.73 -2.52 1.00
C GLY A 176 -30.46 -2.60 1.86
N VAL A 177 -29.46 -3.40 1.48
CA VAL A 177 -28.14 -3.37 2.12
C VAL A 177 -27.43 -2.08 1.71
N GLU A 178 -26.85 -1.40 2.67
CA GLU A 178 -26.13 -0.16 2.39
C GLU A 178 -24.78 -0.46 1.72
N VAL A 179 -24.61 -0.05 0.47
CA VAL A 179 -23.39 -0.35 -0.30
C VAL A 179 -22.60 0.92 -0.60
N ARG A 180 -21.31 0.93 -0.26
CA ARG A 180 -20.37 2.00 -0.60
C ARG A 180 -19.10 1.45 -1.23
N VAL A 181 -18.74 2.00 -2.40
CA VAL A 181 -17.55 1.59 -3.17
C VAL A 181 -16.63 2.78 -3.39
N LEU A 182 -15.40 2.67 -2.90
CA LEU A 182 -14.31 3.61 -3.11
C LEU A 182 -13.28 2.94 -4.03
N TYR A 183 -12.86 3.66 -5.07
CA TYR A 183 -11.89 3.10 -6.03
C TYR A 183 -10.88 4.14 -6.49
N ASP A 184 -9.63 3.73 -6.74
CA ASP A 184 -8.64 4.61 -7.35
C ASP A 184 -8.91 4.74 -8.86
N SER A 185 -9.00 5.98 -9.37
CA SER A 185 -9.32 6.25 -10.77
C SER A 185 -8.21 5.82 -11.74
N TRP A 186 -6.97 5.72 -11.28
CA TRP A 186 -5.83 5.30 -12.09
C TRP A 186 -5.60 3.80 -12.02
N GLY A 187 -5.74 3.18 -10.84
CA GLY A 187 -5.71 1.74 -10.73
C GLY A 187 -6.86 1.09 -11.51
N SER A 188 -8.05 1.71 -11.48
CA SER A 188 -9.27 1.24 -12.15
C SER A 188 -9.47 1.83 -13.55
N MET A 189 -8.38 2.00 -14.32
CA MET A 189 -8.47 2.52 -15.69
C MET A 189 -9.49 1.72 -16.53
N GLY A 190 -10.39 2.44 -17.20
CA GLY A 190 -11.50 1.85 -17.98
C GLY A 190 -12.84 1.82 -17.24
N VAL A 191 -12.87 2.00 -15.92
CA VAL A 191 -14.11 2.20 -15.16
C VAL A 191 -14.58 3.65 -15.32
N LYS A 192 -15.66 3.83 -16.08
CA LYS A 192 -16.36 5.12 -16.21
C LYS A 192 -17.37 5.29 -15.07
N ARG A 193 -17.84 6.52 -14.84
CA ARG A 193 -18.93 6.78 -13.87
C ARG A 193 -20.14 5.88 -14.11
N SER A 194 -20.46 5.64 -15.38
CA SER A 194 -21.58 4.81 -15.82
C SER A 194 -21.48 3.34 -15.44
N PHE A 195 -20.29 2.86 -15.09
CA PHE A 195 -20.10 1.50 -14.60
C PHE A 195 -20.96 1.23 -13.37
N TYR A 196 -21.15 2.22 -12.49
CA TYR A 196 -21.92 2.12 -11.24
C TYR A 196 -23.32 2.77 -11.31
N ASP A 197 -23.89 3.03 -12.49
CA ASP A 197 -25.19 3.71 -12.57
C ASP A 197 -26.33 2.88 -11.97
N ALA A 198 -26.39 1.57 -12.27
CA ALA A 198 -27.39 0.68 -11.68
C ALA A 198 -27.22 0.56 -10.16
N LEU A 199 -25.98 0.53 -9.67
CA LEU A 199 -25.71 0.53 -8.23
C LEU A 199 -26.29 1.79 -7.56
N ARG A 200 -26.09 2.96 -8.18
CA ARG A 200 -26.63 4.24 -7.67
C ARG A 200 -28.14 4.33 -7.75
N GLN A 201 -28.74 3.77 -8.81
CA GLN A 201 -30.20 3.68 -8.94
C GLN A 201 -30.82 2.82 -7.83
N ASN A 202 -30.11 1.78 -7.39
CA ASN A 202 -30.51 0.92 -6.28
C ASN A 202 -30.18 1.50 -4.89
N GLY A 203 -29.73 2.75 -4.79
CA GLY A 203 -29.40 3.42 -3.52
C GLY A 203 -27.98 3.19 -3.00
N GLY A 204 -27.14 2.44 -3.72
CA GLY A 204 -25.72 2.31 -3.41
C GLY A 204 -24.92 3.55 -3.80
N LEU A 205 -23.72 3.70 -3.25
CA LEU A 205 -22.83 4.83 -3.55
C LEU A 205 -21.49 4.32 -4.07
N ALA A 206 -20.93 5.01 -5.07
CA ALA A 206 -19.61 4.70 -5.62
C ALA A 206 -18.87 5.97 -6.03
N GLU A 207 -17.69 6.20 -5.46
CA GLU A 207 -16.91 7.42 -5.64
C GLU A 207 -15.43 7.12 -5.94
N PRO A 208 -14.77 7.94 -6.79
CA PRO A 208 -13.33 7.87 -6.95
C PRO A 208 -12.61 8.44 -5.72
N PHE A 209 -11.54 7.77 -5.28
CA PHE A 209 -10.74 8.21 -4.15
C PHE A 209 -10.21 9.64 -4.32
N LEU A 210 -10.37 10.44 -3.26
CA LEU A 210 -10.05 11.88 -3.20
C LEU A 210 -10.60 12.70 -4.36
N MET A 211 -11.75 12.31 -4.93
CA MET A 211 -12.44 13.03 -5.99
C MET A 211 -11.54 13.29 -7.20
N THR A 212 -10.78 12.29 -7.64
CA THR A 212 -10.02 12.42 -8.89
C THR A 212 -10.99 12.28 -10.07
N HIS A 213 -11.20 13.38 -10.81
CA HIS A 213 -12.18 13.47 -11.92
C HIS A 213 -11.58 13.01 -13.23
N SER A 214 -10.29 13.22 -13.44
CA SER A 214 -9.59 12.80 -14.64
C SER A 214 -8.11 12.56 -14.39
N ASN A 215 -7.65 11.38 -14.78
CA ASN A 215 -6.24 11.00 -14.75
C ASN A 215 -5.35 11.92 -15.60
N LEU A 216 -5.90 12.57 -16.64
CA LEU A 216 -5.17 13.46 -17.55
C LEU A 216 -5.10 14.90 -17.05
N PHE A 217 -6.17 15.39 -16.40
CA PHE A 217 -6.30 16.81 -16.03
C PHE A 217 -6.08 17.09 -14.53
N ASP A 218 -6.12 16.07 -13.66
CA ASP A 218 -5.79 16.26 -12.25
C ASP A 218 -4.27 16.34 -11.99
N PHE A 219 -3.42 16.06 -13.00
CA PHE A 219 -1.95 16.12 -12.94
C PHE A 219 -1.34 15.38 -11.72
N ARG A 220 -1.98 14.32 -11.25
CA ARG A 220 -1.61 13.61 -10.00
C ARG A 220 -1.19 12.18 -10.29
N LEU A 221 0.01 11.97 -10.84
CA LEU A 221 0.56 10.61 -10.96
C LEU A 221 0.88 9.99 -9.59
N ASN A 222 1.20 10.83 -8.61
CA ASN A 222 1.52 10.45 -7.23
C ASN A 222 0.29 10.50 -6.31
N TYR A 223 0.37 9.79 -5.18
CA TYR A 223 -0.70 9.71 -4.15
C TYR A 223 -1.91 8.88 -4.58
N ARG A 224 -1.70 7.57 -4.66
CA ARG A 224 -2.72 6.59 -5.06
C ARG A 224 -3.28 5.88 -3.85
N ASP A 225 -4.58 5.58 -3.91
CA ASP A 225 -5.19 4.65 -2.98
C ASP A 225 -4.72 3.26 -3.33
N HIS A 226 -3.74 2.74 -2.58
CA HIS A 226 -3.23 1.40 -2.77
C HIS A 226 -3.82 0.43 -1.74
N ARG A 227 -4.87 0.82 -1.01
CA ARG A 227 -5.53 -0.04 -0.04
C ARG A 227 -6.47 -1.03 -0.73
N LYS A 228 -6.74 -2.12 -0.01
CA LYS A 228 -7.71 -3.16 -0.37
C LYS A 228 -8.44 -3.51 0.91
N ILE A 229 -9.58 -2.88 1.13
CA ILE A 229 -10.40 -3.03 2.32
C ILE A 229 -11.79 -3.47 1.87
N VAL A 230 -12.29 -4.56 2.45
CA VAL A 230 -13.71 -4.89 2.37
C VAL A 230 -14.21 -5.09 3.79
N THR A 231 -15.29 -4.43 4.17
CA THR A 231 -15.97 -4.68 5.44
C THR A 231 -17.43 -4.96 5.20
N ILE A 232 -17.92 -6.03 5.84
CA ILE A 232 -19.27 -6.57 5.66
C ILE A 232 -19.94 -6.61 7.02
N ASP A 233 -21.03 -5.87 7.15
CA ASP A 233 -21.85 -5.70 8.36
C ASP A 233 -21.06 -5.24 9.60
N GLY A 234 -19.84 -4.70 9.43
CA GLY A 234 -18.92 -4.43 10.52
C GLY A 234 -18.38 -5.68 11.25
N LYS A 235 -18.61 -6.88 10.69
CA LYS A 235 -18.28 -8.18 11.32
C LYS A 235 -17.18 -8.94 10.61
N ILE A 236 -17.11 -8.84 9.29
CA ILE A 236 -16.10 -9.50 8.45
C ILE A 236 -15.29 -8.41 7.76
N GLY A 237 -13.98 -8.57 7.75
CA GLY A 237 -13.03 -7.68 7.10
C GLY A 237 -12.10 -8.42 6.16
N TYR A 238 -11.68 -7.77 5.08
CA TYR A 238 -10.62 -8.27 4.19
C TYR A 238 -9.52 -7.21 4.04
N VAL A 239 -8.27 -7.67 4.00
CA VAL A 239 -7.10 -6.84 3.75
C VAL A 239 -5.95 -7.65 3.13
N GLY A 240 -5.25 -7.10 2.13
CA GLY A 240 -4.13 -7.81 1.49
C GLY A 240 -3.68 -7.22 0.16
N GLY A 241 -3.06 -8.05 -0.69
CA GLY A 241 -2.45 -7.59 -1.95
C GLY A 241 -3.32 -7.72 -3.20
N PHE A 242 -4.26 -8.68 -3.25
CA PHE A 242 -5.12 -8.90 -4.42
C PHE A 242 -6.01 -7.69 -4.74
N ASN A 243 -6.07 -7.29 -6.02
CA ASN A 243 -7.11 -6.40 -6.51
C ASN A 243 -8.21 -7.16 -7.27
N VAL A 244 -9.28 -6.46 -7.65
CA VAL A 244 -10.38 -7.02 -8.42
C VAL A 244 -10.08 -6.91 -9.92
N GLY A 245 -9.66 -8.04 -10.50
CA GLY A 245 -9.45 -8.15 -11.94
C GLY A 245 -9.08 -9.58 -12.37
N ASP A 246 -9.33 -9.91 -13.63
CA ASP A 246 -9.19 -11.25 -14.19
C ASP A 246 -7.74 -11.75 -14.14
N GLN A 247 -6.77 -10.84 -14.12
CA GLN A 247 -5.35 -11.19 -13.98
C GLN A 247 -5.04 -11.84 -12.64
N TYR A 248 -5.74 -11.44 -11.58
CA TYR A 248 -5.60 -11.97 -10.23
C TYR A 248 -6.17 -13.39 -10.07
N LEU A 249 -6.96 -13.83 -11.05
CA LEU A 249 -7.47 -15.20 -11.17
C LEU A 249 -6.64 -16.06 -12.12
N GLY A 250 -5.52 -15.54 -12.62
CA GLY A 250 -4.66 -16.21 -13.60
C GLY A 250 -5.23 -16.27 -15.01
N ARG A 251 -6.26 -15.47 -15.33
CA ARG A 251 -6.91 -15.45 -16.65
C ARG A 251 -6.12 -14.67 -17.71
N LEU A 252 -5.09 -13.91 -17.31
CA LEU A 252 -4.20 -13.20 -18.24
C LEU A 252 -2.92 -14.03 -18.51
N PRO A 253 -2.69 -14.51 -19.75
CA PRO A 253 -1.53 -15.33 -20.10
C PRO A 253 -0.18 -14.67 -19.80
N LYS A 254 -0.10 -13.33 -19.90
CA LYS A 254 1.11 -12.54 -19.60
C LYS A 254 1.68 -12.87 -18.22
N PHE A 255 0.80 -12.96 -17.22
CA PHE A 255 1.20 -13.19 -15.84
C PHE A 255 1.15 -14.67 -15.47
N GLY A 256 0.17 -15.40 -16.01
CA GLY A 256 -0.12 -16.77 -15.59
C GLY A 256 -0.72 -16.77 -14.19
N TYR A 257 -0.37 -17.77 -13.38
CA TYR A 257 -0.82 -17.84 -11.99
C TYR A 257 -0.39 -16.60 -11.20
N TRP A 258 -1.34 -15.96 -10.52
CA TRP A 258 -1.10 -14.77 -9.71
C TRP A 258 -1.01 -15.15 -8.25
N ARG A 259 0.20 -15.14 -7.70
CA ARG A 259 0.47 -15.54 -6.32
C ARG A 259 0.54 -14.31 -5.42
N ASP A 260 -0.49 -14.09 -4.63
CA ASP A 260 -0.60 -12.95 -3.71
C ASP A 260 -1.23 -13.41 -2.39
N THR A 261 -1.18 -12.60 -1.33
CA THR A 261 -1.65 -12.97 0.00
C THR A 261 -2.73 -11.98 0.48
N HIS A 262 -3.86 -12.51 0.92
CA HIS A 262 -4.97 -11.76 1.50
C HIS A 262 -5.42 -12.38 2.81
N LEU A 263 -5.84 -11.53 3.74
CA LEU A 263 -6.42 -11.93 5.00
C LEU A 263 -7.92 -11.70 4.97
N ARG A 264 -8.66 -12.67 5.50
CA ARG A 264 -10.03 -12.50 5.97
C ARG A 264 -10.02 -12.47 7.48
N VAL A 265 -10.62 -11.46 8.08
CA VAL A 265 -10.59 -11.20 9.53
C VAL A 265 -12.02 -11.18 10.05
N ILE A 266 -12.27 -11.89 11.15
CA ILE A 266 -13.46 -11.73 11.97
C ILE A 266 -12.99 -11.41 13.39
N GLY A 267 -13.47 -10.30 13.96
CA GLY A 267 -13.07 -9.85 15.30
C GLY A 267 -12.85 -8.34 15.36
N GLY A 268 -12.18 -7.88 16.42
CA GLY A 268 -11.92 -6.45 16.63
C GLY A 268 -11.12 -5.78 15.51
N GLY A 269 -10.29 -6.55 14.78
CA GLY A 269 -9.53 -6.04 13.64
C GLY A 269 -10.39 -5.41 12.54
N VAL A 270 -11.64 -5.88 12.40
CA VAL A 270 -12.62 -5.34 11.45
C VAL A 270 -12.97 -3.89 11.77
N TYR A 271 -12.96 -3.50 13.04
CA TYR A 271 -13.24 -2.12 13.42
C TYR A 271 -12.16 -1.15 12.92
N SER A 272 -10.89 -1.55 12.96
CA SER A 272 -9.81 -0.72 12.43
C SER A 272 -9.89 -0.59 10.91
N LEU A 273 -10.25 -1.66 10.20
CA LEU A 273 -10.53 -1.62 8.76
C LEU A 273 -11.72 -0.71 8.44
N GLN A 274 -12.81 -0.84 9.19
CA GLN A 274 -14.02 -0.03 9.04
C GLN A 274 -13.75 1.46 9.31
N GLN A 275 -13.01 1.77 10.37
CA GLN A 275 -12.61 3.13 10.70
C GLN A 275 -11.76 3.75 9.58
N ARG A 276 -10.81 2.97 9.03
CA ARG A 276 -9.99 3.41 7.90
C ARG A 276 -10.86 3.74 6.69
N PHE A 277 -11.75 2.82 6.30
CA PHE A 277 -12.68 3.04 5.20
C PHE A 277 -13.54 4.30 5.41
N ILE A 278 -14.15 4.47 6.58
CA ILE A 278 -15.00 5.64 6.89
C ILE A 278 -14.22 6.94 6.71
N ARG A 279 -12.94 6.97 7.15
CA ARG A 279 -12.07 8.13 7.02
C ARG A 279 -11.78 8.46 5.55
N ASP A 280 -11.47 7.45 4.75
CA ASP A 280 -11.21 7.61 3.31
C ASP A 280 -12.48 7.99 2.52
N TRP A 281 -13.62 7.38 2.87
CA TRP A 281 -14.92 7.72 2.32
C TRP A 281 -15.28 9.18 2.59
N ASN A 282 -15.23 9.62 3.84
CA ASN A 282 -15.58 10.98 4.22
C ASN A 282 -14.64 12.02 3.59
N ALA A 283 -13.36 11.70 3.43
CA ALA A 283 -12.39 12.55 2.74
C ALA A 283 -12.65 12.62 1.22
N SER A 284 -13.20 11.55 0.64
CA SER A 284 -13.52 11.44 -0.78
C SER A 284 -14.94 11.92 -1.14
N GLN A 285 -15.79 12.17 -0.14
CA GLN A 285 -17.18 12.57 -0.35
C GLN A 285 -17.37 14.10 -0.33
N ARG A 286 -18.04 14.62 -1.37
CA ARG A 286 -18.35 16.06 -1.54
C ARG A 286 -19.61 16.45 -0.79
N HIS A 287 -20.60 15.58 -0.85
CA HIS A 287 -21.93 15.81 -0.34
C HIS A 287 -21.97 15.48 1.14
N VAL A 288 -22.25 16.49 1.98
CA VAL A 288 -22.24 16.31 3.45
C VAL A 288 -23.25 15.24 3.87
N GLN A 289 -24.37 15.11 3.16
CA GLN A 289 -25.40 14.11 3.43
C GLN A 289 -24.93 12.66 3.19
N ASP A 290 -23.95 12.46 2.31
CA ASP A 290 -23.43 11.12 1.96
C ASP A 290 -22.21 10.74 2.81
N LYS A 291 -21.77 11.64 3.70
CA LYS A 291 -20.73 11.35 4.69
C LYS A 291 -21.29 10.48 5.81
N ILE A 292 -20.45 9.57 6.29
CA ILE A 292 -20.75 8.75 7.44
C ILE A 292 -20.47 9.57 8.70
N ILE A 293 -21.51 10.23 9.20
CA ILE A 293 -21.47 11.00 10.46
C ILE A 293 -21.94 10.13 11.64
N HIS A 294 -22.97 9.30 11.42
CA HIS A 294 -23.48 8.37 12.42
C HIS A 294 -22.85 6.99 12.23
N TYR A 295 -21.73 6.77 12.89
CA TYR A 295 -20.87 5.62 12.64
C TYR A 295 -21.12 4.43 13.56
N ARG A 296 -21.73 4.63 14.74
CA ARG A 296 -22.00 3.57 15.74
C ARG A 296 -22.64 2.30 15.15
N PRO A 297 -23.61 2.38 14.21
CA PRO A 297 -24.22 1.18 13.64
C PRO A 297 -23.25 0.23 12.93
N TYR A 298 -22.07 0.72 12.51
CA TYR A 298 -21.06 -0.09 11.82
C TYR A 298 -20.06 -0.80 12.75
N PHE A 299 -20.23 -0.67 14.07
CA PHE A 299 -19.38 -1.31 15.08
C PHE A 299 -20.21 -2.24 15.97
N PRO A 300 -20.79 -3.33 15.41
CA PRO A 300 -21.62 -4.25 16.19
C PRO A 300 -20.77 -5.09 17.14
N PRO A 301 -21.25 -5.44 18.34
CA PRO A 301 -20.47 -6.20 19.33
C PRO A 301 -19.73 -7.40 18.74
N ILE A 302 -18.47 -7.55 19.15
CA ILE A 302 -17.60 -8.65 18.72
C ILE A 302 -18.15 -9.95 19.30
N THR A 303 -18.46 -10.92 18.42
CA THR A 303 -19.08 -12.21 18.81
C THR A 303 -18.14 -13.41 18.67
N VAL A 304 -16.88 -13.19 18.30
CA VAL A 304 -15.89 -14.26 18.06
C VAL A 304 -15.53 -14.94 19.38
N LYS A 305 -15.77 -16.26 19.45
CA LYS A 305 -15.47 -17.08 20.64
C LYS A 305 -14.17 -17.90 20.51
N GLN A 306 -13.67 -18.13 19.29
CA GLN A 306 -12.58 -19.09 19.02
C GLN A 306 -11.34 -18.48 18.33
N GLY A 307 -11.35 -17.17 18.04
CA GLY A 307 -10.16 -16.48 17.52
C GLY A 307 -9.13 -16.23 18.63
N ASN A 308 -7.85 -16.40 18.33
CA ASN A 308 -6.74 -16.15 19.27
C ASN A 308 -5.69 -15.16 18.76
N THR A 309 -5.84 -14.69 17.52
CA THR A 309 -4.84 -13.83 16.89
C THR A 309 -4.93 -12.41 17.43
N ALA A 310 -3.81 -11.93 17.98
CA ALA A 310 -3.61 -10.54 18.31
C ALA A 310 -3.09 -9.77 17.09
N LEU A 311 -3.74 -8.67 16.73
CA LEU A 311 -3.31 -7.88 15.56
C LEU A 311 -3.59 -6.38 15.73
N GLN A 312 -2.83 -5.59 14.98
CA GLN A 312 -3.03 -4.17 14.76
C GLN A 312 -3.10 -3.91 13.26
N ILE A 313 -4.10 -3.15 12.84
CA ILE A 313 -4.17 -2.62 11.49
C ILE A 313 -3.47 -1.26 11.50
N VAL A 314 -2.48 -1.10 10.63
CA VAL A 314 -1.67 0.11 10.51
C VAL A 314 -1.84 0.64 9.10
N SER A 315 -2.18 1.93 8.99
CA SER A 315 -2.33 2.60 7.71
C SER A 315 -1.24 3.66 7.50
N ASN A 316 -0.74 3.75 6.29
CA ASN A 316 0.19 4.81 5.88
C ASN A 316 -0.46 5.68 4.81
N GLY A 317 0.04 6.89 4.67
CA GLY A 317 -0.28 7.76 3.56
C GLY A 317 0.46 9.09 3.68
N PRO A 318 0.47 9.87 2.59
CA PRO A 318 1.15 11.15 2.48
C PRO A 318 0.62 12.22 3.45
N GLU A 319 -0.49 11.95 4.14
CA GLU A 319 -1.04 12.81 5.18
C GLU A 319 -0.29 12.77 6.50
N SER A 320 0.62 11.81 6.69
CA SER A 320 1.48 11.76 7.85
C SER A 320 2.93 11.94 7.45
N PRO A 321 3.70 12.82 8.13
CA PRO A 321 5.15 12.86 7.95
C PRO A 321 5.82 11.60 8.52
N LEU A 322 5.11 10.84 9.36
CA LEU A 322 5.58 9.57 9.92
C LEU A 322 5.25 8.48 8.91
N GLU A 323 6.28 7.86 8.33
CA GLU A 323 6.20 6.74 7.38
C GLU A 323 5.84 5.46 8.16
N LYS A 324 4.60 5.35 8.64
CA LYS A 324 4.20 4.43 9.74
C LYS A 324 4.48 2.95 9.47
N ILE A 325 4.12 2.48 8.28
CA ILE A 325 4.36 1.07 7.89
C ILE A 325 5.86 0.79 7.76
N LYS A 326 6.63 1.74 7.22
CA LYS A 326 8.10 1.64 7.16
C LYS A 326 8.71 1.58 8.56
N LEU A 327 8.28 2.44 9.49
CA LEU A 327 8.72 2.37 10.89
C LEU A 327 8.37 1.01 11.53
N GLY A 328 7.21 0.45 11.16
CA GLY A 328 6.83 -0.92 11.50
C GLY A 328 7.82 -1.95 10.97
N TYR A 329 8.13 -1.94 9.68
CA TYR A 329 9.12 -2.84 9.08
C TYR A 329 10.51 -2.69 9.72
N LEU A 330 10.99 -1.46 9.95
CA LEU A 330 12.24 -1.21 10.68
C LEU A 330 12.20 -1.80 12.09
N ARG A 331 11.06 -1.68 12.80
CA ARG A 331 10.90 -2.26 14.14
C ARG A 331 10.94 -3.78 14.12
N LEU A 332 10.34 -4.42 13.10
CA LEU A 332 10.34 -5.86 12.90
C LEU A 332 11.75 -6.37 12.58
N ILE A 333 12.41 -5.78 11.57
CA ILE A 333 13.75 -6.17 11.13
C ILE A 333 14.77 -6.04 12.27
N ASN A 334 14.79 -4.90 12.97
CA ASN A 334 15.72 -4.67 14.09
C ASN A 334 15.37 -5.48 15.35
N ALA A 335 14.22 -6.16 15.39
CA ALA A 335 13.85 -7.04 16.49
C ALA A 335 14.16 -8.52 16.21
N ALA A 336 14.49 -8.86 14.96
CA ALA A 336 14.75 -10.23 14.56
C ALA A 336 15.98 -10.80 15.27
N GLN A 337 15.90 -12.07 15.62
CA GLN A 337 16.98 -12.82 16.26
C GLN A 337 17.38 -14.07 15.48
N ASP A 338 16.43 -14.67 14.77
CA ASP A 338 16.57 -15.98 14.15
C ASP A 338 16.49 -15.84 12.62
N HIS A 339 15.38 -15.31 12.09
CA HIS A 339 15.17 -15.20 10.64
C HIS A 339 14.14 -14.12 10.23
N ILE A 340 14.30 -13.62 9.01
CA ILE A 340 13.39 -12.67 8.35
C ILE A 340 13.04 -13.19 6.96
N TRP A 341 11.77 -13.52 6.72
CA TRP A 341 11.30 -13.98 5.41
C TRP A 341 10.35 -12.98 4.79
N ILE A 342 10.68 -12.52 3.57
CA ILE A 342 9.96 -11.45 2.87
C ILE A 342 9.48 -11.95 1.51
N GLN A 343 8.21 -11.74 1.19
CA GLN A 343 7.70 -11.80 -0.19
C GLN A 343 7.28 -10.39 -0.59
N THR A 344 7.79 -9.90 -1.72
CA THR A 344 7.43 -8.58 -2.24
C THR A 344 7.56 -8.56 -3.77
N PRO A 345 6.63 -7.95 -4.52
CA PRO A 345 6.84 -7.79 -5.96
C PRO A 345 7.95 -6.78 -6.27
N TYR A 346 8.10 -5.77 -5.41
CA TYR A 346 8.98 -4.62 -5.62
C TYR A 346 9.93 -4.49 -4.43
N LEU A 347 11.18 -4.88 -4.65
CA LEU A 347 12.26 -4.77 -3.67
C LEU A 347 13.08 -3.53 -3.99
N ILE A 348 12.61 -2.36 -3.54
CA ILE A 348 13.26 -1.07 -3.76
C ILE A 348 13.35 -0.34 -2.41
N PRO A 349 13.94 -0.98 -1.37
CA PRO A 349 13.95 -0.41 -0.03
C PRO A 349 14.68 0.94 -0.04
N ASP A 350 14.23 1.85 0.80
CA ASP A 350 15.02 3.05 1.07
C ASP A 350 16.24 2.75 1.92
N ASP A 351 17.13 3.73 2.05
CA ASP A 351 18.42 3.55 2.72
C ASP A 351 18.26 3.02 4.14
N SER A 352 17.25 3.47 4.88
CA SER A 352 17.03 3.02 6.26
C SER A 352 16.57 1.55 6.34
N VAL A 353 15.69 1.11 5.44
CA VAL A 353 15.26 -0.30 5.40
C VAL A 353 16.40 -1.19 4.89
N LEU A 354 17.15 -0.72 3.89
CA LEU A 354 18.32 -1.42 3.36
C LEU A 354 19.38 -1.61 4.45
N ASP A 355 19.69 -0.57 5.22
CA ASP A 355 20.67 -0.66 6.30
C ASP A 355 20.16 -1.53 7.46
N ALA A 356 18.88 -1.50 7.79
CA ALA A 356 18.30 -2.42 8.77
C ALA A 356 18.45 -3.90 8.34
N LEU A 357 18.21 -4.20 7.06
CA LEU A 357 18.41 -5.55 6.51
C LEU A 357 19.89 -5.94 6.55
N ARG A 358 20.81 -5.04 6.20
CA ARG A 358 22.25 -5.28 6.32
C ARG A 358 22.65 -5.58 7.76
N ILE A 359 22.17 -4.79 8.72
CA ILE A 359 22.45 -5.01 10.14
C ILE A 359 21.98 -6.41 10.55
N ALA A 360 20.76 -6.82 10.16
CA ALA A 360 20.25 -8.16 10.46
C ALA A 360 21.14 -9.27 9.86
N ILE A 361 21.47 -9.17 8.56
CA ILE A 361 22.31 -10.13 7.85
C ILE A 361 23.69 -10.27 8.53
N HIS A 362 24.37 -9.16 8.78
CA HIS A 362 25.70 -9.16 9.41
C HIS A 362 25.66 -9.50 10.91
N SER A 363 24.47 -9.47 11.53
CA SER A 363 24.24 -9.97 12.90
C SER A 363 23.95 -11.47 12.96
N GLY A 364 23.95 -12.17 11.81
CA GLY A 364 23.73 -13.62 11.73
C GLY A 364 22.27 -14.05 11.60
N VAL A 365 21.34 -13.12 11.35
CA VAL A 365 19.93 -13.43 11.09
C VAL A 365 19.77 -14.00 9.67
N ASP A 366 19.03 -15.11 9.51
CA ASP A 366 18.73 -15.69 8.19
C ASP A 366 17.70 -14.83 7.44
N VAL A 367 18.17 -14.05 6.46
CA VAL A 367 17.31 -13.19 5.64
C VAL A 367 17.03 -13.84 4.30
N ARG A 368 15.74 -14.11 4.02
CA ARG A 368 15.26 -14.70 2.76
C ARG A 368 14.26 -13.79 2.09
N ILE A 369 14.47 -13.50 0.81
CA ILE A 369 13.62 -12.57 0.06
C ILE A 369 13.17 -13.22 -1.24
N MET A 370 11.86 -13.25 -1.46
CA MET A 370 11.23 -13.77 -2.66
C MET A 370 10.65 -12.65 -3.49
N ILE A 371 11.02 -12.61 -4.77
CA ILE A 371 10.60 -11.60 -5.75
C ILE A 371 10.14 -12.26 -7.07
N PRO A 372 9.46 -11.52 -7.97
CA PRO A 372 8.96 -12.06 -9.23
C PRO A 372 10.09 -12.49 -10.18
N CYS A 373 9.81 -13.47 -11.05
CA CYS A 373 10.72 -13.80 -12.16
C CYS A 373 10.54 -12.93 -13.42
N LYS A 374 9.50 -12.10 -13.48
CA LYS A 374 9.11 -11.35 -14.68
C LYS A 374 8.61 -9.94 -14.34
N PRO A 375 8.74 -8.97 -15.26
CA PRO A 375 8.25 -7.61 -15.06
C PRO A 375 6.73 -7.49 -15.31
N ASP A 376 6.05 -6.74 -14.47
CA ASP A 376 4.81 -6.04 -14.80
C ASP A 376 5.10 -4.61 -15.29
N HIS A 377 6.07 -3.94 -14.67
CA HIS A 377 6.64 -2.66 -15.04
C HIS A 377 8.16 -2.77 -15.31
N PRO A 378 8.67 -2.27 -16.45
CA PRO A 378 10.03 -2.55 -16.88
C PRO A 378 11.10 -1.93 -15.97
N PHE A 379 10.95 -0.69 -15.51
CA PHE A 379 11.94 -0.04 -14.64
C PHE A 379 11.90 -0.57 -13.20
N VAL A 380 10.69 -0.78 -12.67
CA VAL A 380 10.49 -1.34 -11.31
C VAL A 380 11.16 -2.70 -11.18
N TYR A 381 10.98 -3.58 -12.17
CA TYR A 381 11.60 -4.91 -12.14
C TYR A 381 13.13 -4.85 -12.18
N ARG A 382 13.71 -3.94 -12.97
CA ARG A 382 15.17 -3.79 -13.06
C ARG A 382 15.76 -3.17 -11.79
N ALA A 383 15.07 -2.22 -11.15
CA ALA A 383 15.45 -1.71 -9.84
C ALA A 383 15.35 -2.81 -8.77
N THR A 384 14.27 -3.59 -8.78
CA THR A 384 14.11 -4.77 -7.90
C THR A 384 15.30 -5.73 -8.03
N GLN A 385 15.72 -6.05 -9.25
CA GLN A 385 16.91 -6.88 -9.48
C GLN A 385 18.21 -6.24 -8.99
N TYR A 386 18.34 -4.91 -9.04
CA TYR A 386 19.50 -4.19 -8.52
C TYR A 386 19.63 -4.40 -7.00
N TYR A 387 18.56 -4.15 -6.24
CA TYR A 387 18.59 -4.29 -4.78
C TYR A 387 18.64 -5.75 -4.35
N ALA A 388 18.02 -6.66 -5.11
CA ALA A 388 18.16 -8.09 -4.88
C ALA A 388 19.63 -8.55 -5.00
N ARG A 389 20.34 -8.10 -6.04
CA ARG A 389 21.79 -8.34 -6.17
C ARG A 389 22.56 -7.76 -5.00
N GLN A 390 22.24 -6.53 -4.59
CA GLN A 390 22.91 -5.87 -3.49
C GLN A 390 22.77 -6.68 -2.19
N LEU A 391 21.55 -7.07 -1.83
CA LEU A 391 21.28 -7.87 -0.63
C LEU A 391 21.84 -9.30 -0.72
N ALA A 392 21.84 -9.91 -1.91
CA ALA A 392 22.51 -11.20 -2.13
C ALA A 392 24.00 -11.12 -1.79
N ASN A 393 24.69 -10.05 -2.24
CA ASN A 393 26.11 -9.84 -1.95
C ASN A 393 26.38 -9.58 -0.47
N GLU A 394 25.40 -9.07 0.30
CA GLU A 394 25.51 -8.89 1.75
C GLU A 394 25.32 -10.21 2.50
N GLY A 395 24.65 -11.20 1.90
CA GLY A 395 24.40 -12.53 2.50
C GLY A 395 22.94 -12.97 2.54
N ALA A 396 21.99 -12.18 2.04
CA ALA A 396 20.59 -12.59 1.96
C ALA A 396 20.36 -13.67 0.88
N THR A 397 19.49 -14.64 1.14
CA THR A 397 19.09 -15.61 0.12
C THR A 397 17.95 -15.05 -0.73
N ILE A 398 18.18 -14.91 -2.04
CA ILE A 398 17.20 -14.37 -2.98
C ILE A 398 16.53 -15.49 -3.79
N TYR A 399 15.20 -15.47 -3.85
CA TYR A 399 14.37 -16.42 -4.59
C TYR A 399 13.59 -15.70 -5.69
N PHE A 400 13.69 -16.16 -6.94
CA PHE A 400 12.85 -15.71 -8.04
C PHE A 400 11.72 -16.71 -8.24
N TYR A 401 10.47 -16.30 -7.95
CA TYR A 401 9.30 -17.15 -8.08
C TYR A 401 8.94 -17.40 -9.56
N GLN A 402 8.89 -18.66 -9.98
CA GLN A 402 8.76 -19.07 -11.39
C GLN A 402 7.37 -19.56 -11.79
N ASN A 403 6.53 -19.96 -10.85
CA ASN A 403 5.17 -20.44 -11.14
C ASN A 403 4.18 -19.28 -11.33
N GLY A 404 4.51 -18.28 -12.16
CA GLY A 404 3.65 -17.14 -12.45
C GLY A 404 4.20 -15.80 -11.95
N PHE A 405 3.32 -14.91 -11.47
CA PHE A 405 3.68 -13.59 -10.97
C PHE A 405 3.45 -13.52 -9.45
N LEU A 406 4.53 -13.22 -8.70
CA LEU A 406 4.47 -13.03 -7.26
C LEU A 406 4.09 -11.58 -6.95
N HIS A 407 3.02 -11.38 -6.22
CA HIS A 407 2.58 -10.04 -5.80
C HIS A 407 2.24 -9.98 -4.30
N ALA A 408 2.60 -11.00 -3.52
CA ALA A 408 2.48 -10.98 -2.07
C ALA A 408 3.29 -9.82 -1.46
N LYS A 409 2.79 -9.23 -0.37
CA LYS A 409 3.50 -8.24 0.47
C LYS A 409 3.50 -8.74 1.91
N THR A 410 4.44 -9.63 2.20
CA THR A 410 4.50 -10.31 3.50
C THR A 410 5.89 -10.21 4.10
N MET A 411 5.94 -10.08 5.42
CA MET A 411 7.16 -10.16 6.21
C MET A 411 6.88 -11.02 7.44
N VAL A 412 7.67 -12.06 7.66
CA VAL A 412 7.62 -12.89 8.86
C VAL A 412 8.96 -12.79 9.59
N VAL A 413 8.92 -12.63 10.91
CA VAL A 413 10.10 -12.51 11.76
C VAL A 413 10.04 -13.53 12.89
N ASP A 414 11.08 -14.37 12.94
CA ASP A 414 11.37 -15.36 13.99
C ASP A 414 10.21 -16.33 14.33
N GLY A 415 9.26 -16.59 13.43
CA GLY A 415 8.04 -17.34 13.76
C GLY A 415 7.18 -16.68 14.87
N LYS A 416 7.34 -15.36 15.07
CA LYS A 416 6.74 -14.62 16.21
C LYS A 416 5.88 -13.45 15.77
N MET A 417 6.26 -12.73 14.71
CA MET A 417 5.50 -11.59 14.19
C MET A 417 5.37 -11.69 12.68
N ALA A 418 4.24 -11.24 12.15
CA ALA A 418 4.02 -11.14 10.72
C ALA A 418 3.39 -9.81 10.33
N SER A 419 3.66 -9.38 9.09
CA SER A 419 2.94 -8.32 8.41
C SER A 419 2.39 -8.84 7.09
N VAL A 420 1.13 -8.57 6.81
CA VAL A 420 0.47 -8.84 5.53
C VAL A 420 -0.40 -7.63 5.18
N GLY A 421 -0.31 -7.14 3.94
CA GLY A 421 -1.08 -5.97 3.54
C GLY A 421 -0.88 -5.58 2.10
N SER A 422 -1.02 -4.29 1.84
CA SER A 422 -0.88 -3.72 0.49
C SER A 422 0.51 -3.12 0.21
N ALA A 423 1.26 -2.75 1.26
CA ALA A 423 2.51 -2.00 1.13
C ALA A 423 3.66 -2.86 0.58
N ASN A 424 4.19 -2.48 -0.58
CA ASN A 424 5.42 -3.07 -1.11
C ASN A 424 6.64 -2.60 -0.30
N LEU A 425 7.80 -3.22 -0.53
CA LEU A 425 9.06 -2.80 0.09
C LEU A 425 9.76 -1.76 -0.80
N ASP A 426 9.07 -0.66 -1.09
CA ASP A 426 9.52 0.41 -1.99
C ASP A 426 9.29 1.84 -1.43
N PHE A 427 9.98 2.81 -2.03
CA PHE A 427 9.87 4.23 -1.66
C PHE A 427 8.43 4.72 -1.77
N ARG A 428 7.71 4.33 -2.83
CA ARG A 428 6.37 4.80 -3.11
C ARG A 428 5.35 4.35 -2.07
N SER A 429 5.39 3.09 -1.64
CA SER A 429 4.53 2.56 -0.56
C SER A 429 4.82 3.23 0.79
N PHE A 430 6.09 3.56 1.05
CA PHE A 430 6.48 4.20 2.30
C PHE A 430 6.10 5.68 2.38
N LYS A 431 6.14 6.42 1.27
CA LYS A 431 6.02 7.89 1.29
C LYS A 431 4.80 8.46 0.56
N LEU A 432 4.37 7.81 -0.51
CA LEU A 432 3.46 8.41 -1.48
C LEU A 432 2.09 7.74 -1.51
N ASN A 433 2.03 6.42 -1.51
CA ASN A 433 0.77 5.70 -1.58
C ASN A 433 0.06 5.68 -0.22
N PHE A 434 -1.26 5.64 -0.29
CA PHE A 434 -2.09 5.26 0.83
C PHE A 434 -2.06 3.73 0.92
N GLU A 435 -1.57 3.20 2.04
CA GLU A 435 -1.34 1.76 2.22
C GLU A 435 -1.99 1.29 3.53
N ILE A 436 -2.16 -0.03 3.65
CA ILE A 436 -2.70 -0.66 4.86
C ILE A 436 -2.11 -2.06 5.06
N ASN A 437 -1.67 -2.34 6.30
CA ASN A 437 -1.12 -3.62 6.70
C ASN A 437 -1.73 -4.11 8.01
N ALA A 438 -1.93 -5.42 8.11
CA ALA A 438 -2.16 -6.10 9.38
C ALA A 438 -0.82 -6.57 9.94
N PHE A 439 -0.48 -6.11 11.15
CA PHE A 439 0.64 -6.62 11.95
C PHE A 439 0.08 -7.59 12.98
N MET A 440 0.56 -8.83 12.96
CA MET A 440 0.02 -9.95 13.74
C MET A 440 1.08 -10.51 14.69
N TYR A 441 0.65 -10.86 15.90
CA TYR A 441 1.48 -11.34 17.01
C TYR A 441 1.01 -12.74 17.43
N ASP A 442 1.13 -13.70 16.52
CA ASP A 442 0.57 -15.05 16.69
C ASP A 442 1.44 -16.09 15.96
N HIS A 443 1.92 -17.07 16.73
CA HIS A 443 2.77 -18.17 16.23
C HIS A 443 2.06 -19.03 15.19
N HIS A 444 0.75 -19.28 15.35
CA HIS A 444 0.01 -20.11 14.40
C HIS A 444 -0.07 -19.45 13.02
N ILE A 445 -0.28 -18.13 13.00
CA ILE A 445 -0.32 -17.36 11.75
C ILE A 445 1.06 -17.28 11.11
N THR A 446 2.12 -17.06 11.90
CA THR A 446 3.49 -17.04 11.36
C THR A 446 3.87 -18.41 10.81
N ASP A 447 3.54 -19.50 11.49
CA ASP A 447 3.80 -20.87 10.99
C ASP A 447 3.12 -21.11 9.64
N GLN A 448 1.85 -20.69 9.49
CA GLN A 448 1.14 -20.79 8.22
C GLN A 448 1.83 -20.00 7.11
N LEU A 449 2.25 -18.76 7.38
CA LEU A 449 2.96 -17.92 6.41
C LEU A 449 4.34 -18.48 6.06
N GLU A 450 5.03 -19.10 7.02
CA GLU A 450 6.31 -19.77 6.81
C GLU A 450 6.15 -21.03 5.96
N GLN A 451 5.14 -21.85 6.24
CA GLN A 451 4.80 -23.01 5.40
C GLN A 451 4.44 -22.59 3.97
N ILE A 452 3.68 -21.50 3.82
CA ILE A 452 3.38 -20.91 2.52
C ILE A 452 4.68 -20.51 1.80
N PHE A 453 5.59 -19.81 2.48
CA PHE A 453 6.89 -19.41 1.92
C PHE A 453 7.71 -20.63 1.48
N VAL A 454 7.82 -21.66 2.31
CA VAL A 454 8.54 -22.91 2.02
C VAL A 454 7.92 -23.67 0.84
N ASN A 455 6.59 -23.67 0.73
CA ASN A 455 5.90 -24.27 -0.41
C ASN A 455 6.19 -23.48 -1.70
N ASP A 456 6.20 -22.15 -1.64
CA ASP A 456 6.54 -21.29 -2.77
C ASP A 456 7.99 -21.47 -3.22
N ILE A 457 8.95 -21.74 -2.30
CA ILE A 457 10.37 -22.04 -2.63
C ILE A 457 10.49 -23.19 -3.64
N ARG A 458 9.61 -24.19 -3.59
CA ARG A 458 9.63 -25.34 -4.52
C ARG A 458 9.47 -24.92 -5.98
N ASN A 459 8.91 -23.74 -6.21
CA ASN A 459 8.68 -23.14 -7.52
C ASN A 459 9.61 -21.94 -7.78
N CYS A 460 10.71 -21.83 -7.03
CA CYS A 460 11.64 -20.72 -7.13
C CYS A 460 12.99 -21.14 -7.71
N LYS A 461 13.63 -20.18 -8.39
CA LYS A 461 15.05 -20.22 -8.69
C LYS A 461 15.81 -19.41 -7.64
N VAL A 462 16.73 -20.05 -6.93
CA VAL A 462 17.66 -19.35 -6.03
C VAL A 462 18.65 -18.53 -6.87
N MET A 463 18.92 -17.30 -6.45
CA MET A 463 19.84 -16.39 -7.12
C MET A 463 21.03 -16.08 -6.20
N THR A 464 22.21 -16.60 -6.55
CA THR A 464 23.45 -16.36 -5.80
C THR A 464 24.18 -15.10 -6.28
N PRO A 465 25.10 -14.53 -5.47
CA PRO A 465 25.99 -13.45 -5.89
C PRO A 465 26.70 -13.72 -7.22
N GLU A 466 27.21 -14.94 -7.41
CA GLU A 466 27.92 -15.38 -8.61
C GLU A 466 27.01 -15.36 -9.83
N MET A 467 25.75 -15.81 -9.67
CA MET A 467 24.76 -15.79 -10.73
C MET A 467 24.39 -14.36 -11.15
N PHE A 468 24.35 -13.41 -10.20
CA PHE A 468 24.18 -12.00 -10.52
C PHE A 468 25.42 -11.41 -11.20
N ALA A 469 26.63 -11.79 -10.77
CA ALA A 469 27.89 -11.33 -11.36
C ALA A 469 28.06 -11.81 -12.81
N ALA A 470 27.62 -13.03 -13.11
CA ALA A 470 27.63 -13.63 -14.45
C ALA A 470 26.61 -13.01 -15.43
N GLN A 471 25.73 -12.10 -14.99
CA GLN A 471 24.77 -11.46 -15.87
C GLN A 471 25.46 -10.56 -16.92
N PRO A 472 24.90 -10.48 -18.15
CA PRO A 472 25.43 -9.60 -19.18
C PRO A 472 25.59 -8.15 -18.69
N VAL A 473 26.69 -7.51 -19.08
CA VAL A 473 27.02 -6.12 -18.69
C VAL A 473 25.86 -5.17 -19.01
N TRP A 474 25.19 -5.36 -20.15
CA TRP A 474 24.03 -4.57 -20.53
C TRP A 474 22.84 -4.72 -19.58
N LEU A 475 22.59 -5.93 -19.06
CA LEU A 475 21.54 -6.14 -18.06
C LEU A 475 21.91 -5.47 -16.74
N ARG A 476 23.17 -5.58 -16.31
CA ARG A 476 23.67 -4.90 -15.11
C ARG A 476 23.60 -3.38 -15.24
N PHE A 477 23.86 -2.82 -16.43
CA PHE A 477 23.65 -1.41 -16.73
C PHE A 477 22.19 -1.01 -16.57
N LYS A 478 21.24 -1.75 -17.15
CA LYS A 478 19.80 -1.48 -17.00
C LYS A 478 19.34 -1.49 -15.54
N GLN A 479 19.85 -2.43 -14.73
CA GLN A 479 19.58 -2.50 -13.30
C GLN A 479 20.07 -1.24 -12.57
N THR A 480 21.35 -0.88 -12.76
CA THR A 480 21.95 0.31 -12.14
C THR A 480 21.26 1.60 -12.59
N PHE A 481 20.93 1.71 -13.89
CA PHE A 481 20.20 2.86 -14.43
C PHE A 481 18.79 2.97 -13.85
N SER A 482 18.07 1.85 -13.72
CA SER A 482 16.69 1.86 -13.20
C SER A 482 16.61 2.29 -11.74
N ARG A 483 17.66 2.03 -10.94
CA ARG A 483 17.78 2.53 -9.56
C ARG A 483 17.73 4.05 -9.45
N LEU A 484 18.15 4.79 -10.48
CA LEU A 484 18.08 6.26 -10.46
C LEU A 484 16.64 6.77 -10.35
N PHE A 485 15.66 5.94 -10.69
CA PHE A 485 14.24 6.27 -10.54
C PHE A 485 13.66 5.78 -9.20
N SER A 486 14.41 5.09 -8.34
CA SER A 486 13.89 4.55 -7.06
C SER A 486 13.01 5.53 -6.25
N PRO A 487 13.35 6.83 -6.11
CA PRO A 487 12.52 7.76 -5.33
C PRO A 487 11.09 7.98 -5.87
N ILE A 488 10.83 7.65 -7.14
CA ILE A 488 9.52 7.79 -7.79
C ILE A 488 8.86 6.45 -8.13
N LEU A 489 9.60 5.34 -8.02
CA LEU A 489 9.14 3.97 -8.30
C LEU A 489 8.34 3.40 -7.13
#